data_AF-A0A916RL80-F1
#
_entry.id   AF-A0A916RL80-F1
#
_cell.length_a   1.000
_cell.length_b   1.000
_cell.length_c   1.000
_cell.angle_alpha   90.00
_cell.angle_beta   90.00
_cell.angle_gamma   90.00
#
_symmetry.space_group_name_H-M   'P 1'
#
loop_
_entity.id
_entity.type
_entity.pdbx_description
1 polymer ?
#
loop_
_entity_poly.entity_id
_entity_poly.type
_entity_poly.pdbx_seq_one_letter_code
_entity_poly.pdbx_strand_id
1 'polypeptide(L)'
;MQTTKGTMEALGLSIPFTLNQKNNDNEKLVIVLPDKEYSTQAPVLFYARRVFWEDNFDVLDFRYAFQELDEDILPVAVNEMIISFLQEHHYTTIHFVSMGLGSKVAAYFLKHQVYPGVHAVWFSPHITDEKVLQVLLNRQNKGLIFFGDDGELVLEEVQVLEEKEHLTVGYASGNDYLDSYWVETSLDVLQSIMKTMQQFIKHGKVELIEDKSEIKVYLTLYGDDFPLEEVTEKLGIEPTRTCKKGDEMVPPHGTYKPAIKRYYPDTSWELDSGYIESTDVEVEFDKLVDKLRSKIFIINELREKYNLKSYIQVVPQLYNGDTPILTVNKKLINFAYRIQAEFIDYDMYIYPFDNTVRFERDGFYFKGRKL
;
A
#
# COMPACT_ATOMS: atom_id res chain seq x y z
N MET A 1 20.84 24.95 1.47
CA MET A 1 20.43 24.50 0.12
C MET A 1 21.27 25.21 -0.91
N GLN A 2 22.06 24.47 -1.66
CA GLN A 2 22.94 24.97 -2.72
C GLN A 2 22.68 24.17 -4.00
N THR A 3 22.55 24.87 -5.12
CA THR A 3 22.44 24.24 -6.44
C THR A 3 23.67 24.61 -7.26
N THR A 4 24.40 23.60 -7.69
CA THR A 4 25.58 23.74 -8.55
C THR A 4 25.26 23.13 -9.91
N LYS A 5 25.50 23.88 -10.98
CA LYS A 5 25.37 23.39 -12.36
C LYS A 5 26.74 23.40 -13.00
N GLY A 6 27.05 22.40 -13.79
CA GLY A 6 28.33 22.28 -14.46
C GLY A 6 28.29 21.23 -15.56
N THR A 7 29.48 20.85 -16.00
CA THR A 7 29.70 19.83 -17.01
C THR A 7 30.83 18.93 -16.55
N MET A 8 30.69 17.62 -16.74
CA MET A 8 31.74 16.64 -16.51
C MET A 8 32.18 16.05 -17.85
N GLU A 9 33.47 15.73 -17.97
CA GLU A 9 34.06 15.26 -19.21
C GLU A 9 34.82 13.95 -19.00
N ALA A 10 34.59 12.98 -19.88
CA ALA A 10 35.25 11.68 -19.86
C ALA A 10 35.08 11.02 -21.24
N LEU A 11 36.13 10.33 -21.70
CA LEU A 11 36.14 9.60 -22.99
C LEU A 11 35.62 10.40 -24.20
N GLY A 12 35.87 11.72 -24.22
CA GLY A 12 35.42 12.62 -25.30
C GLY A 12 33.95 13.04 -25.22
N LEU A 13 33.20 12.60 -24.21
CA LEU A 13 31.85 13.08 -23.91
C LEU A 13 31.90 14.22 -22.88
N SER A 14 31.00 15.19 -23.06
CA SER A 14 30.86 16.36 -22.17
C SER A 14 29.40 16.44 -21.73
N ILE A 15 29.12 15.99 -20.50
CA ILE A 15 27.75 15.79 -20.00
C ILE A 15 27.41 16.85 -18.94
N PRO A 16 26.38 17.67 -19.15
CA PRO A 16 25.93 18.61 -18.14
C PRO A 16 25.34 17.89 -16.93
N PHE A 17 25.56 18.44 -15.73
CA PHE A 17 24.98 17.94 -14.50
C PHE A 17 24.36 19.06 -13.66
N THR A 18 23.53 18.67 -12.69
CA THR A 18 23.05 19.55 -11.64
C THR A 18 23.14 18.84 -10.30
N LEU A 19 23.87 19.43 -9.36
CA LEU A 19 23.97 18.96 -7.98
C LEU A 19 23.11 19.86 -7.10
N ASN A 20 22.15 19.27 -6.38
CA ASN A 20 21.39 19.95 -5.33
C ASN A 20 21.82 19.38 -3.99
N GLN A 21 22.31 20.26 -3.11
CA GLN A 21 22.80 19.88 -1.78
C GLN A 21 21.95 20.54 -0.70
N LYS A 22 21.54 19.78 0.32
CA LYS A 22 20.83 20.35 1.47
C LYS A 22 21.78 21.13 2.37
N ASN A 23 22.90 20.51 2.73
CA ASN A 23 23.97 21.05 3.55
C ASN A 23 25.32 20.45 3.07
N ASN A 24 26.44 21.01 3.53
CA ASN A 24 27.77 20.61 3.06
C ASN A 24 28.29 19.30 3.66
N ASP A 25 27.63 18.79 4.70
CA ASP A 25 28.05 17.61 5.47
C ASP A 25 27.11 16.42 5.24
N ASN A 26 26.27 16.46 4.19
CA ASN A 26 25.30 15.41 3.94
C ASN A 26 26.01 14.17 3.35
N GLU A 27 25.76 13.01 3.94
CA GLU A 27 26.44 11.76 3.53
C GLU A 27 25.60 10.89 2.59
N LYS A 28 24.36 11.32 2.28
CA LYS A 28 23.44 10.60 1.41
C LYS A 28 23.33 11.26 0.04
N LEU A 29 23.55 10.51 -1.03
CA LEU A 29 23.45 10.95 -2.42
C LEU A 29 22.52 10.06 -3.23
N VAL A 30 21.65 10.66 -4.04
CA VAL A 30 20.97 9.98 -5.14
C VAL A 30 21.52 10.49 -6.47
N ILE A 31 21.86 9.57 -7.37
CA ILE A 31 22.30 9.86 -8.73
C ILE A 31 21.16 9.51 -9.69
N VAL A 32 20.71 10.50 -10.45
CA VAL A 32 19.57 10.37 -11.37
C VAL A 32 20.06 10.31 -12.81
N LEU A 33 19.75 9.20 -13.47
CA LEU A 33 20.23 8.83 -14.80
C LEU A 33 19.03 8.74 -15.76
N PRO A 34 18.80 9.77 -16.60
CA PRO A 34 17.65 9.80 -17.50
C PRO A 34 17.73 8.75 -18.62
N ASP A 35 16.64 8.61 -19.36
CA ASP A 35 16.66 7.94 -20.66
C ASP A 35 17.10 8.94 -21.76
N LYS A 36 17.39 8.43 -22.96
CA LYS A 36 17.69 9.23 -24.15
C LYS A 36 16.54 10.16 -24.52
N GLU A 37 15.29 9.74 -24.34
CA GLU A 37 14.11 10.54 -24.73
C GLU A 37 13.32 11.06 -23.51
N TYR A 38 13.79 10.78 -22.29
CA TYR A 38 13.10 11.18 -21.06
C TYR A 38 14.04 11.87 -20.06
N SER A 39 13.91 13.19 -19.93
CA SER A 39 14.79 13.99 -19.07
C SER A 39 14.47 13.87 -17.57
N THR A 40 15.42 14.28 -16.72
CA THR A 40 15.23 14.38 -15.25
C THR A 40 14.22 15.46 -14.81
N GLN A 41 13.62 16.20 -15.75
CA GLN A 41 12.52 17.14 -15.48
C GLN A 41 11.14 16.56 -15.79
N ALA A 42 11.07 15.41 -16.46
CA ALA A 42 9.81 14.77 -16.77
C ALA A 42 9.24 14.02 -15.55
N PRO A 43 7.91 13.83 -15.46
CA PRO A 43 7.20 13.57 -14.20
C PRO A 43 7.80 12.49 -13.30
N VAL A 44 8.04 11.28 -13.82
CA VAL A 44 8.49 10.14 -13.01
C VAL A 44 9.84 10.42 -12.34
N LEU A 45 10.84 10.86 -13.12
CA LEU A 45 12.17 11.19 -12.60
C LEU A 45 12.16 12.46 -11.75
N PHE A 46 11.33 13.45 -12.11
CA PHE A 46 11.18 14.69 -11.35
C PHE A 46 10.66 14.41 -9.93
N TYR A 47 9.62 13.60 -9.78
CA TYR A 47 9.07 13.26 -8.48
C TYR A 47 9.94 12.24 -7.74
N ALA A 48 10.56 11.29 -8.44
CA ALA A 48 11.50 10.34 -7.84
C ALA A 48 12.63 11.06 -7.09
N ARG A 49 13.29 12.03 -7.73
CA ARG A 49 14.35 12.80 -7.04
C ARG A 49 13.82 13.65 -5.89
N ARG A 50 12.56 14.10 -5.94
CA ARG A 50 11.93 14.83 -4.82
C ARG A 50 11.67 13.93 -3.63
N VAL A 51 11.25 12.68 -3.85
CA VAL A 51 11.10 11.69 -2.78
C VAL A 51 12.43 11.48 -2.05
N PHE A 52 13.54 11.33 -2.78
CA PHE A 52 14.87 11.24 -2.17
C PHE A 52 15.27 12.53 -1.43
N TRP A 53 15.00 13.70 -2.02
CA TRP A 53 15.25 14.99 -1.38
C TRP A 53 14.48 15.15 -0.06
N GLU A 54 13.23 14.68 0.00
CA GLU A 54 12.41 14.66 1.22
C GLU A 54 13.04 13.76 2.29
N ASP A 55 13.65 12.64 1.90
CA ASP A 55 14.40 11.73 2.80
C ASP A 55 15.87 12.16 3.06
N ASN A 56 16.18 13.43 2.82
CA ASN A 56 17.47 14.06 3.13
C ASN A 56 18.66 13.56 2.29
N PHE A 57 18.42 13.17 1.04
CA PHE A 57 19.49 12.94 0.07
C PHE A 57 19.87 14.25 -0.66
N ASP A 58 21.16 14.41 -0.94
CA ASP A 58 21.63 15.29 -2.01
C ASP A 58 21.32 14.62 -3.36
N VAL A 59 21.12 15.41 -4.41
CA VAL A 59 20.65 14.93 -5.73
C VAL A 59 21.63 15.36 -6.81
N LEU A 60 22.22 14.39 -7.51
CA LEU A 60 23.05 14.60 -8.69
C LEU A 60 22.29 14.15 -9.95
N ASP A 61 21.84 15.11 -10.76
CA ASP A 61 21.16 14.87 -12.02
C ASP A 61 22.17 14.92 -13.19
N PHE A 62 22.27 13.86 -13.97
CA PHE A 62 22.93 13.90 -15.29
C PHE A 62 21.93 14.34 -16.37
N ARG A 63 22.40 15.13 -17.35
CA ARG A 63 21.52 15.77 -18.36
C ARG A 63 21.96 15.46 -19.79
N TYR A 64 21.91 14.18 -20.15
CA TYR A 64 22.22 13.71 -21.51
C TYR A 64 20.99 13.37 -22.37
N ALA A 65 19.77 13.47 -21.83
CA ALA A 65 18.55 13.30 -22.61
C ALA A 65 18.53 14.26 -23.81
N PHE A 66 18.06 13.76 -24.95
CA PHE A 66 17.98 14.43 -26.25
C PHE A 66 19.33 14.81 -26.89
N GLN A 67 20.44 14.32 -26.35
CA GLN A 67 21.77 14.48 -26.97
C GLN A 67 22.07 13.30 -27.90
N GLU A 68 22.72 13.58 -29.04
CA GLU A 68 23.29 12.55 -29.90
C GLU A 68 24.61 12.08 -29.28
N LEU A 69 24.57 10.91 -28.64
CA LEU A 69 25.70 10.32 -27.94
C LEU A 69 25.88 8.87 -28.37
N ASP A 70 27.13 8.40 -28.30
CA ASP A 70 27.45 6.99 -28.46
C ASP A 70 26.99 6.21 -27.21
N GLU A 71 25.93 5.42 -27.37
CA GLU A 71 25.31 4.64 -26.29
C GLU A 71 26.20 3.52 -25.76
N ASP A 72 27.22 3.08 -26.52
CA ASP A 72 28.18 2.08 -26.07
C ASP A 72 29.28 2.71 -25.18
N ILE A 73 29.64 3.97 -25.47
CA ILE A 73 30.64 4.73 -24.69
C ILE A 73 30.01 5.35 -23.43
N LEU A 74 28.74 5.76 -23.49
CA LEU A 74 28.05 6.49 -22.42
C LEU A 74 28.17 5.82 -21.03
N PRO A 75 27.95 4.50 -20.85
CA PRO A 75 28.04 3.86 -19.54
C PRO A 75 29.43 3.96 -18.92
N VAL A 76 30.47 3.85 -19.73
CA VAL A 76 31.87 3.94 -19.27
C VAL A 76 32.21 5.38 -18.90
N ALA A 77 31.89 6.33 -19.79
CA ALA A 77 32.20 7.74 -19.61
C ALA A 77 31.48 8.32 -18.37
N VAL A 78 30.17 8.10 -18.24
CA VAL A 78 29.40 8.61 -17.10
C VAL A 78 29.84 7.93 -15.81
N ASN A 79 30.23 6.65 -15.84
CA ASN A 79 30.82 6.00 -14.67
C ASN A 79 32.14 6.66 -14.24
N GLU A 80 33.05 7.00 -15.15
CA GLU A 80 34.28 7.74 -14.82
C GLU A 80 33.99 9.13 -14.21
N MET A 81 32.97 9.82 -14.73
CA MET A 81 32.50 11.09 -14.20
C MET A 81 31.96 10.94 -12.76
N ILE A 82 31.14 9.92 -12.53
CA ILE A 82 30.60 9.61 -11.19
C ILE A 82 31.75 9.28 -10.23
N ILE A 83 32.70 8.44 -10.62
CA ILE A 83 33.83 8.06 -9.74
C ILE A 83 34.70 9.28 -9.41
N SER A 84 35.02 10.11 -10.39
CA SER A 84 35.78 11.35 -10.15
C SER A 84 35.03 12.29 -9.21
N PHE A 85 33.72 12.46 -9.40
CA PHE A 85 32.87 13.22 -8.49
C PHE A 85 32.90 12.64 -7.07
N LEU A 86 32.70 11.33 -6.91
CA LEU A 86 32.69 10.68 -5.60
C LEU A 86 34.06 10.70 -4.89
N GLN A 87 35.17 10.92 -5.59
CA GLN A 87 36.49 11.10 -4.95
C GLN A 87 36.64 12.46 -4.27
N GLU A 88 35.92 13.48 -4.73
CA GLU A 88 35.95 14.83 -4.17
C GLU A 88 34.89 15.04 -3.07
N HIS A 89 33.99 14.06 -2.88
CA HIS A 89 32.85 14.16 -1.98
C HIS A 89 32.75 12.95 -1.02
N HIS A 90 32.36 13.20 0.23
CA HIS A 90 32.27 12.15 1.25
C HIS A 90 30.83 11.64 1.40
N TYR A 91 30.36 10.82 0.45
CA TYR A 91 29.06 10.14 0.55
C TYR A 91 29.23 8.69 1.02
N THR A 92 28.50 8.30 2.06
CA THR A 92 28.51 6.94 2.61
C THR A 92 27.34 6.10 2.12
N THR A 93 26.24 6.75 1.72
CA THR A 93 25.02 6.13 1.18
C THR A 93 24.74 6.69 -0.21
N ILE A 94 24.77 5.83 -1.23
CA ILE A 94 24.62 6.24 -2.63
C ILE A 94 23.48 5.43 -3.24
N HIS A 95 22.48 6.10 -3.80
CA HIS A 95 21.38 5.45 -4.48
C HIS A 95 21.35 5.85 -5.95
N PHE A 96 20.82 4.96 -6.79
CA PHE A 96 20.57 5.26 -8.20
C PHE A 96 19.08 5.34 -8.47
N VAL A 97 18.69 6.30 -9.31
CA VAL A 97 17.39 6.33 -9.99
C VAL A 97 17.69 6.36 -11.47
N SER A 98 17.25 5.35 -12.20
CA SER A 98 17.54 5.23 -13.63
C SER A 98 16.31 4.90 -14.46
N MET A 99 16.32 5.35 -15.71
CA MET A 99 15.31 5.00 -16.71
C MET A 99 15.95 4.70 -18.05
N GLY A 100 15.39 3.74 -18.80
CA GLY A 100 15.78 3.52 -20.19
C GLY A 100 17.30 3.35 -20.35
N LEU A 101 17.93 4.16 -21.21
CA LEU A 101 19.37 4.21 -21.43
C LEU A 101 20.20 4.40 -20.14
N GLY A 102 19.68 5.16 -19.17
CA GLY A 102 20.32 5.36 -17.87
C GLY A 102 20.51 4.08 -17.06
N SER A 103 19.70 3.04 -17.33
CA SER A 103 19.87 1.73 -16.71
C SER A 103 21.20 1.07 -17.11
N LYS A 104 21.72 1.32 -18.33
CA LYS A 104 23.03 0.81 -18.76
C LYS A 104 24.16 1.42 -17.94
N VAL A 105 24.07 2.72 -17.65
CA VAL A 105 25.03 3.44 -16.80
C VAL A 105 25.00 2.90 -15.38
N ALA A 106 23.81 2.79 -14.78
CA ALA A 106 23.63 2.24 -13.43
C ALA A 106 24.14 0.79 -13.34
N ALA A 107 23.81 -0.05 -14.32
CA ALA A 107 24.28 -1.43 -14.38
C ALA A 107 25.82 -1.50 -14.52
N TYR A 108 26.42 -0.65 -15.36
CA TYR A 108 27.87 -0.59 -15.51
C TYR A 108 28.55 -0.22 -14.18
N PHE A 109 28.08 0.84 -13.51
CA PHE A 109 28.60 1.24 -12.20
C PHE A 109 28.48 0.09 -11.19
N LEU A 110 27.27 -0.46 -11.07
CA LEU A 110 27.00 -1.54 -10.14
C LEU A 110 27.85 -2.76 -10.46
N LYS A 111 28.15 -3.09 -11.72
CA LYS A 111 29.00 -4.23 -12.08
C LYS A 111 30.45 -4.07 -11.64
N HIS A 112 31.03 -2.88 -11.81
CA HIS A 112 32.47 -2.65 -11.65
C HIS A 112 32.86 -2.12 -10.27
N GLN A 113 31.89 -1.61 -9.50
CA GLN A 113 32.13 -1.01 -8.21
C GLN A 113 31.57 -1.85 -7.06
N VAL A 114 32.23 -1.77 -5.90
CA VAL A 114 31.78 -2.41 -4.66
C VAL A 114 31.44 -1.32 -3.66
N TYR A 115 30.15 -0.96 -3.61
CA TYR A 115 29.61 -0.03 -2.64
C TYR A 115 28.52 -0.73 -1.82
N PRO A 116 28.79 -1.09 -0.55
CA PRO A 116 27.89 -1.89 0.27
C PRO A 116 26.52 -1.24 0.51
N GLY A 117 26.48 0.10 0.59
CA GLY A 117 25.28 0.88 0.85
C GLY A 117 24.50 1.32 -0.39
N VAL A 118 24.71 0.67 -1.56
CA VAL A 118 24.00 1.07 -2.78
C VAL A 118 22.68 0.34 -2.95
N HIS A 119 21.61 1.11 -3.19
CA HIS A 119 20.32 0.59 -3.67
C HIS A 119 19.91 1.33 -4.94
N ALA A 120 19.07 0.71 -5.77
CA ALA A 120 18.69 1.27 -7.05
C ALA A 120 17.18 1.17 -7.30
N VAL A 121 16.62 2.27 -7.83
CA VAL A 121 15.27 2.33 -8.38
C VAL A 121 15.39 2.37 -9.91
N TRP A 122 14.69 1.47 -10.57
CA TRP A 122 14.75 1.26 -12.02
C TRP A 122 13.36 1.49 -12.62
N PHE A 123 13.23 2.45 -13.51
CA PHE A 123 12.03 2.67 -14.31
C PHE A 123 12.28 2.11 -15.72
N SER A 124 11.54 1.09 -16.12
CA SER A 124 11.66 0.44 -17.42
C SER A 124 13.12 0.22 -17.85
N PRO A 125 13.91 -0.54 -17.06
CA PRO A 125 15.30 -0.82 -17.42
C PRO A 125 15.39 -1.55 -18.77
N HIS A 126 16.45 -1.32 -19.55
CA HIS A 126 16.72 -2.05 -20.80
C HIS A 126 17.18 -3.48 -20.50
N ILE A 127 16.26 -4.33 -20.07
CA ILE A 127 16.55 -5.74 -19.72
C ILE A 127 16.97 -6.57 -20.94
N THR A 128 16.64 -6.13 -22.15
CA THR A 128 17.12 -6.72 -23.40
C THR A 128 18.64 -6.54 -23.61
N ASP A 129 19.28 -5.62 -22.88
CA ASP A 129 20.74 -5.57 -22.79
C ASP A 129 21.22 -6.59 -21.75
N GLU A 130 21.92 -7.63 -22.22
CA GLU A 130 22.44 -8.72 -21.38
C GLU A 130 23.27 -8.19 -20.20
N LYS A 131 23.99 -7.07 -20.35
CA LYS A 131 24.79 -6.50 -19.26
C LYS A 131 23.90 -5.97 -18.14
N VAL A 132 22.75 -5.39 -18.48
CA VAL A 132 21.76 -4.89 -17.51
C VAL A 132 21.09 -6.07 -16.81
N LEU A 133 20.59 -7.04 -17.57
CA LEU A 133 19.92 -8.23 -17.03
C LEU A 133 20.84 -9.00 -16.07
N GLN A 134 22.08 -9.27 -16.46
CA GLN A 134 23.03 -9.98 -15.61
C GLN A 134 23.34 -9.24 -14.30
N VAL A 135 23.31 -7.91 -14.29
CA VAL A 135 23.50 -7.13 -13.06
C VAL A 135 22.29 -7.28 -12.14
N LEU A 136 21.08 -7.15 -12.69
CA LEU A 136 19.83 -7.31 -11.92
C LEU A 136 19.73 -8.72 -11.32
N LEU A 137 20.10 -9.75 -12.07
CA LEU A 137 20.00 -11.15 -11.64
C LEU A 137 21.00 -11.55 -10.54
N ASN A 138 22.22 -11.02 -10.57
CA ASN A 138 23.34 -11.56 -9.79
C ASN A 138 23.78 -10.68 -8.61
N ARG A 139 23.40 -9.40 -8.57
CA ARG A 139 23.79 -8.51 -7.47
C ARG A 139 22.93 -8.72 -6.23
N GLN A 140 23.51 -8.52 -5.06
CA GLN A 140 22.83 -8.66 -3.76
C GLN A 140 22.21 -7.35 -3.26
N ASN A 141 22.52 -6.24 -3.93
CA ASN A 141 21.99 -4.92 -3.59
C ASN A 141 20.48 -4.89 -3.83
N LYS A 142 19.73 -4.28 -2.91
CA LYS A 142 18.28 -4.14 -3.00
C LYS A 142 17.91 -3.29 -4.23
N GLY A 143 16.97 -3.79 -5.02
CA GLY A 143 16.47 -3.12 -6.22
C GLY A 143 14.95 -2.98 -6.20
N LEU A 144 14.45 -1.83 -6.60
CA LEU A 144 13.04 -1.60 -6.87
C LEU A 144 12.88 -1.33 -8.37
N ILE A 145 12.13 -2.17 -9.06
CA ILE A 145 11.93 -2.11 -10.51
C ILE A 145 10.46 -1.77 -10.78
N PHE A 146 10.23 -0.88 -11.73
CA PHE A 146 8.91 -0.55 -12.23
C PHE A 146 8.87 -0.76 -13.75
N PHE A 147 7.87 -1.47 -14.25
CA PHE A 147 7.61 -1.65 -15.67
C PHE A 147 6.25 -1.08 -16.07
N GLY A 148 6.14 -0.57 -17.31
CA GLY A 148 4.85 -0.28 -17.93
C GLY A 148 4.23 -1.57 -18.47
N ASP A 149 2.96 -1.83 -18.18
CA ASP A 149 2.27 -3.04 -18.65
C ASP A 149 1.86 -3.00 -20.13
N ASP A 150 1.81 -1.81 -20.74
CA ASP A 150 1.61 -1.60 -22.18
C ASP A 150 2.94 -1.57 -22.96
N GLY A 151 4.07 -1.74 -22.27
CA GLY A 151 5.43 -1.69 -22.84
C GLY A 151 5.86 -2.97 -23.57
N GLU A 152 6.97 -2.89 -24.31
CA GLU A 152 7.59 -4.06 -24.95
C GLU A 152 8.42 -4.86 -23.91
N LEU A 153 7.75 -5.66 -23.09
CA LEU A 153 8.39 -6.51 -22.09
C LEU A 153 8.67 -7.93 -22.61
N VAL A 154 9.88 -8.43 -22.33
CA VAL A 154 10.22 -9.85 -22.53
C VAL A 154 9.75 -10.65 -21.32
N LEU A 155 8.59 -11.30 -21.44
CA LEU A 155 7.94 -12.03 -20.35
C LEU A 155 8.86 -13.00 -19.60
N GLU A 156 9.72 -13.74 -20.31
CA GLU A 156 10.64 -14.71 -19.70
C GLU A 156 11.71 -14.03 -18.83
N GLU A 157 12.32 -12.94 -19.30
CA GLU A 157 13.34 -12.21 -18.55
C GLU A 157 12.76 -11.59 -17.28
N VAL A 158 11.56 -11.01 -17.41
CA VAL A 158 10.86 -10.37 -16.31
C VAL A 158 10.47 -11.37 -15.22
N GLN A 159 9.94 -12.55 -15.59
CA GLN A 159 9.60 -13.61 -14.63
C GLN A 159 10.80 -14.03 -13.76
N VAL A 160 11.99 -14.15 -14.36
CA VAL A 160 13.20 -14.52 -13.60
C VAL A 160 13.62 -13.40 -12.63
N LEU A 161 13.31 -12.13 -12.92
CA LEU A 161 13.54 -11.01 -12.00
C LEU A 161 12.58 -11.03 -10.81
N GLU A 162 11.31 -11.39 -11.03
CA GLU A 162 10.30 -11.51 -9.97
C GLU A 162 10.67 -12.55 -8.91
N GLU A 163 11.39 -13.60 -9.29
CA GLU A 163 11.84 -14.66 -8.38
C GLU A 163 13.01 -14.26 -7.48
N LYS A 164 13.60 -13.07 -7.66
CA LYS A 164 14.77 -12.62 -6.89
C LYS A 164 14.39 -11.94 -5.58
N GLU A 165 14.85 -12.49 -4.47
CA GLU A 165 14.55 -11.96 -3.13
C GLU A 165 15.04 -10.52 -2.89
N HIS A 166 16.13 -10.11 -3.54
CA HIS A 166 16.69 -8.76 -3.43
C HIS A 166 15.99 -7.74 -4.34
N LEU A 167 15.09 -8.17 -5.21
CA LEU A 167 14.32 -7.31 -6.10
C LEU A 167 12.87 -7.22 -5.64
N THR A 168 12.29 -6.04 -5.82
CA THR A 168 10.85 -5.82 -5.79
C THR A 168 10.45 -5.33 -7.18
N VAL A 169 9.55 -6.04 -7.87
CA VAL A 169 9.13 -5.73 -9.24
C VAL A 169 7.67 -5.28 -9.26
N GLY A 170 7.46 -3.99 -9.50
CA GLY A 170 6.14 -3.38 -9.69
C GLY A 170 5.82 -3.15 -11.16
N TYR A 171 4.53 -3.09 -11.46
CA TYR A 171 3.95 -2.86 -12.77
C TYR A 171 2.98 -1.69 -12.67
N ALA A 172 3.08 -0.79 -13.62
CA ALA A 172 2.28 0.40 -13.75
C ALA A 172 1.52 0.35 -15.07
N SER A 173 0.27 0.79 -15.05
CA SER A 173 -0.57 0.87 -16.22
C SER A 173 -0.11 2.00 -17.11
N GLY A 174 0.31 1.65 -18.32
CA GLY A 174 0.85 2.58 -19.28
C GLY A 174 2.13 2.10 -19.94
N ASN A 175 2.71 3.01 -20.71
CA ASN A 175 3.86 2.75 -21.57
C ASN A 175 5.19 2.63 -20.78
N ASP A 176 6.30 2.49 -21.50
CA ASP A 176 7.65 2.41 -20.92
C ASP A 176 8.06 3.65 -20.10
N TYR A 177 7.36 4.78 -20.24
CA TYR A 177 7.56 5.98 -19.44
C TYR A 177 6.61 6.06 -18.23
N LEU A 178 5.84 4.99 -17.99
CA LEU A 178 4.84 4.84 -16.93
C LEU A 178 3.74 5.90 -17.00
N ASP A 179 3.38 6.26 -18.23
CA ASP A 179 2.30 7.18 -18.54
C ASP A 179 1.18 6.44 -19.28
N SER A 180 -0.04 6.59 -18.78
CA SER A 180 -1.24 5.97 -19.35
C SER A 180 -1.92 6.91 -20.34
N TYR A 181 -2.85 6.38 -21.14
CA TYR A 181 -3.68 7.20 -22.01
C TYR A 181 -4.58 8.20 -21.24
N TRP A 182 -5.01 7.85 -20.03
CA TRP A 182 -5.89 8.67 -19.20
C TRP A 182 -5.10 9.43 -18.14
N VAL A 183 -5.28 10.76 -18.11
CA VAL A 183 -4.56 11.64 -17.19
C VAL A 183 -4.76 11.26 -15.72
N GLU A 184 -5.99 10.93 -15.32
CA GLU A 184 -6.30 10.54 -13.95
C GLU A 184 -5.51 9.29 -13.55
N THR A 185 -5.55 8.25 -14.39
CA THR A 185 -4.77 7.02 -14.19
C THR A 185 -3.27 7.28 -14.12
N SER A 186 -2.72 8.16 -14.97
CA SER A 186 -1.29 8.50 -14.89
C SER A 186 -0.92 9.18 -13.57
N LEU A 187 -1.80 10.02 -13.02
CA LEU A 187 -1.57 10.66 -11.72
C LEU A 187 -1.64 9.65 -10.58
N ASP A 188 -2.58 8.71 -10.63
CA ASP A 188 -2.73 7.68 -9.59
C ASP A 188 -1.57 6.69 -9.62
N VAL A 189 -1.12 6.28 -10.81
CA VAL A 189 0.10 5.48 -11.03
C VAL A 189 1.31 6.20 -10.45
N LEU A 190 1.50 7.48 -10.80
CA LEU A 190 2.61 8.27 -10.30
C LEU A 190 2.59 8.37 -8.78
N GLN A 191 1.42 8.60 -8.17
CA GLN A 191 1.27 8.62 -6.72
C GLN A 191 1.69 7.29 -6.09
N SER A 192 1.24 6.17 -6.66
CA SER A 192 1.53 4.81 -6.18
C SER A 192 3.02 4.49 -6.26
N ILE A 193 3.67 4.83 -7.38
CA ILE A 193 5.12 4.71 -7.54
C ILE A 193 5.85 5.51 -6.45
N MET A 194 5.48 6.78 -6.24
CA MET A 194 6.17 7.62 -5.24
C MET A 194 6.01 7.10 -3.81
N LYS A 195 4.81 6.62 -3.43
CA LYS A 195 4.60 5.95 -2.13
C LYS A 195 5.47 4.71 -1.99
N THR A 196 5.60 3.92 -3.06
CA THR A 196 6.45 2.72 -3.09
C THR A 196 7.91 3.05 -2.88
N MET A 197 8.40 4.08 -3.58
CA MET A 197 9.75 4.57 -3.40
C MET A 197 10.00 5.05 -1.97
N GLN A 198 9.06 5.78 -1.36
CA GLN A 198 9.20 6.24 0.03
C GLN A 198 9.37 5.07 1.01
N GLN A 199 8.61 3.99 0.84
CA GLN A 199 8.80 2.78 1.66
C GLN A 199 10.16 2.12 1.41
N PHE A 200 10.52 1.96 0.14
CA PHE A 200 11.77 1.33 -0.26
C PHE A 200 12.99 2.08 0.28
N ILE A 201 12.98 3.42 0.24
CA ILE A 201 14.07 4.26 0.75
C ILE A 201 14.20 4.13 2.27
N LYS A 202 13.07 4.11 3.00
CA LYS A 202 13.08 4.03 4.47
C LYS A 202 13.45 2.65 5.01
N HIS A 203 12.98 1.59 4.38
CA HIS A 203 13.07 0.23 4.94
C HIS A 203 13.99 -0.70 4.12
N GLY A 204 14.43 -0.28 2.94
CA GLY A 204 15.10 -1.11 1.95
C GLY A 204 14.23 -2.27 1.46
N LYS A 205 12.92 -2.23 1.69
CA LYS A 205 11.94 -3.21 1.21
C LYS A 205 10.60 -2.51 1.09
N VAL A 206 9.74 -3.05 0.24
CA VAL A 206 8.34 -2.64 0.15
C VAL A 206 7.55 -3.67 0.95
N GLU A 207 6.80 -3.21 1.94
CA GLU A 207 5.87 -4.05 2.69
C GLU A 207 4.46 -3.70 2.20
N LEU A 208 3.81 -4.70 1.61
CA LEU A 208 2.42 -4.60 1.22
C LEU A 208 1.61 -5.00 2.45
N ILE A 209 0.97 -4.01 3.07
CA ILE A 209 0.01 -4.29 4.13
C ILE A 209 -1.33 -4.53 3.43
N GLU A 210 -1.69 -5.80 3.29
CA GLU A 210 -3.08 -6.18 3.00
C GLU A 210 -3.88 -6.09 4.30
N ASP A 211 -4.30 -4.88 4.68
CA ASP A 211 -5.39 -4.78 5.64
C ASP A 211 -6.63 -5.34 4.94
N LYS A 212 -7.16 -6.44 5.46
CA LYS A 212 -8.28 -7.14 4.81
C LYS A 212 -9.60 -6.64 5.37
N SER A 213 -10.59 -6.51 4.49
CA SER A 213 -11.93 -6.15 4.90
C SER A 213 -12.55 -7.24 5.79
N GLU A 214 -13.15 -6.80 6.89
CA GLU A 214 -13.77 -7.67 7.87
C GLU A 214 -15.21 -7.23 8.12
N ILE A 215 -16.09 -8.19 8.36
CA ILE A 215 -17.50 -7.94 8.69
C ILE A 215 -17.79 -8.53 10.06
N LYS A 216 -18.52 -7.77 10.87
CA LYS A 216 -19.18 -8.27 12.06
C LYS A 216 -20.68 -8.11 11.93
N VAL A 217 -21.43 -9.13 12.32
CA VAL A 217 -22.89 -9.10 12.39
C VAL A 217 -23.33 -9.46 13.80
N TYR A 218 -24.35 -8.78 14.31
CA TYR A 218 -24.89 -9.11 15.64
C TYR A 218 -26.40 -8.93 15.76
N LEU A 219 -26.99 -9.72 16.65
CA LEU A 219 -28.35 -9.56 17.15
C LEU A 219 -28.28 -8.98 18.57
N THR A 220 -29.11 -7.98 18.84
CA THR A 220 -29.28 -7.43 20.19
C THR A 220 -30.74 -7.57 20.63
N LEU A 221 -30.94 -8.07 21.85
CA LEU A 221 -32.19 -7.95 22.60
C LEU A 221 -32.00 -6.83 23.64
N TYR A 222 -32.92 -5.87 23.69
CA TYR A 222 -32.78 -4.72 24.59
C TYR A 222 -34.12 -4.27 25.15
N GLY A 223 -34.09 -3.61 26.29
CA GLY A 223 -35.28 -3.16 27.02
C GLY A 223 -34.87 -2.42 28.28
N ASP A 224 -35.82 -2.21 29.20
CA ASP A 224 -35.57 -1.42 30.41
C ASP A 224 -34.57 -2.11 31.39
N ASP A 225 -35.06 -2.73 32.46
CA ASP A 225 -34.25 -3.60 33.33
C ASP A 225 -34.81 -5.03 33.24
N PHE A 226 -33.96 -6.00 32.88
CA PHE A 226 -34.36 -7.39 32.75
C PHE A 226 -33.24 -8.36 33.18
N PRO A 227 -33.57 -9.57 33.63
CA PRO A 227 -32.58 -10.53 34.13
C PRO A 227 -31.78 -11.17 32.98
N LEU A 228 -30.56 -10.65 32.74
CA LEU A 228 -29.63 -11.15 31.72
C LEU A 228 -29.29 -12.64 31.88
N GLU A 229 -29.16 -13.11 33.11
CA GLU A 229 -28.87 -14.51 33.43
C GLU A 229 -30.02 -15.44 32.99
N GLU A 230 -31.27 -15.05 33.26
CA GLU A 230 -32.44 -15.83 32.82
C GLU A 230 -32.56 -15.86 31.29
N VAL A 231 -32.27 -14.72 30.63
CA VAL A 231 -32.23 -14.66 29.15
C VAL A 231 -31.19 -15.61 28.59
N THR A 232 -29.97 -15.60 29.16
CA THR A 232 -28.86 -16.48 28.77
C THR A 232 -29.22 -17.95 28.97
N GLU A 233 -29.77 -18.30 30.13
CA GLU A 233 -30.20 -19.67 30.46
C GLU A 233 -31.28 -20.18 29.51
N LYS A 234 -32.32 -19.38 29.26
CA LYS A 234 -33.42 -19.75 28.36
C LYS A 234 -32.96 -19.90 26.91
N LEU A 235 -32.13 -18.99 26.42
CA LEU A 235 -31.58 -19.11 25.07
C LEU A 235 -30.59 -20.28 24.97
N GLY A 236 -29.91 -20.62 26.07
CA GLY A 236 -28.87 -21.65 26.11
C GLY A 236 -27.69 -21.30 25.20
N ILE A 237 -27.39 -20.01 25.08
CA ILE A 237 -26.31 -19.43 24.30
C ILE A 237 -25.64 -18.37 25.16
N GLU A 238 -24.32 -18.37 25.24
CA GLU A 238 -23.58 -17.31 25.92
C GLU A 238 -23.57 -16.04 25.05
N PRO A 239 -23.91 -14.85 25.62
CA PRO A 239 -23.79 -13.59 24.89
C PRO A 239 -22.33 -13.26 24.62
N THR A 240 -22.07 -12.54 23.54
CA THR A 240 -20.76 -11.91 23.33
C THR A 240 -20.62 -10.64 24.16
N ARG A 241 -21.73 -9.95 24.42
CA ARG A 241 -21.77 -8.76 25.25
C ARG A 241 -23.10 -8.62 25.97
N THR A 242 -23.03 -8.10 27.18
CA THR A 242 -24.19 -7.63 27.92
C THR A 242 -23.92 -6.25 28.48
N CYS A 243 -24.92 -5.39 28.54
CA CYS A 243 -24.85 -4.17 29.34
C CYS A 243 -26.09 -4.02 30.20
N LYS A 244 -25.94 -3.40 31.37
CA LYS A 244 -27.07 -3.06 32.23
C LYS A 244 -27.36 -1.58 32.13
N LYS A 245 -28.65 -1.25 32.13
CA LYS A 245 -29.12 0.14 32.17
C LYS A 245 -28.49 0.88 33.35
N GLY A 246 -27.96 2.06 33.08
CA GLY A 246 -27.32 2.90 34.09
C GLY A 246 -25.86 2.56 34.38
N ASP A 247 -25.30 1.49 33.81
CA ASP A 247 -23.86 1.24 33.89
C ASP A 247 -23.08 2.28 33.08
N GLU A 248 -21.89 2.65 33.56
CA GLU A 248 -21.01 3.60 32.88
C GLU A 248 -20.48 2.99 31.57
N MET A 249 -20.64 3.72 30.47
CA MET A 249 -20.11 3.33 29.17
C MET A 249 -18.61 3.67 29.12
N VAL A 250 -17.77 2.64 29.15
CA VAL A 250 -16.32 2.77 28.99
C VAL A 250 -15.93 2.48 27.53
N PRO A 251 -15.40 3.45 26.77
CA PRO A 251 -14.97 3.21 25.39
C PRO A 251 -13.78 2.23 25.36
N PRO A 252 -13.74 1.24 24.44
CA PRO A 252 -12.63 0.29 24.33
C PRO A 252 -11.29 0.95 23.97
N HIS A 253 -11.31 2.01 23.15
CA HIS A 253 -10.11 2.65 22.58
C HIS A 253 -10.14 4.19 22.63
N GLY A 254 -10.90 4.78 23.55
CA GLY A 254 -11.01 6.24 23.69
C GLY A 254 -10.07 6.81 24.76
N THR A 255 -9.60 8.06 24.57
CA THR A 255 -9.08 8.84 25.68
C THR A 255 -10.20 9.04 26.70
N TYR A 256 -10.04 8.48 27.90
CA TYR A 256 -10.96 8.73 29.02
C TYR A 256 -11.06 10.25 29.21
N LYS A 257 -12.23 10.83 28.89
CA LYS A 257 -12.54 12.24 29.14
C LYS A 257 -13.35 12.30 30.42
N PRO A 258 -12.74 12.58 31.59
CA PRO A 258 -13.39 12.47 32.90
C PRO A 258 -14.63 13.38 33.04
N ALA A 259 -14.72 14.41 32.20
CA ALA A 259 -15.77 15.42 32.25
C ALA A 259 -17.12 14.98 31.63
N ILE A 260 -17.18 13.89 30.86
CA ILE A 260 -18.42 13.43 30.22
C ILE A 260 -18.61 11.94 30.47
N LYS A 261 -19.34 11.61 31.53
CA LYS A 261 -19.81 10.24 31.77
C LYS A 261 -21.03 9.95 30.91
N ARG A 262 -21.00 8.82 30.21
CA ARG A 262 -22.15 8.27 29.49
C ARG A 262 -22.59 7.00 30.19
N TYR A 263 -23.89 6.73 30.19
CA TYR A 263 -24.47 5.55 30.80
C TYR A 263 -25.35 4.84 29.79
N TYR A 264 -25.41 3.52 29.86
CA TYR A 264 -26.27 2.76 28.96
C TYR A 264 -27.74 3.14 29.21
N PRO A 265 -28.50 3.53 28.16
CA PRO A 265 -29.88 3.95 28.30
C PRO A 265 -30.83 2.79 28.63
N ASP A 266 -30.41 1.57 28.30
CA ASP A 266 -31.20 0.34 28.32
C ASP A 266 -30.29 -0.84 28.74
N THR A 267 -30.90 -1.91 29.23
CA THR A 267 -30.24 -3.21 29.43
C THR A 267 -30.21 -3.94 28.09
N SER A 268 -29.12 -4.61 27.75
CA SER A 268 -29.02 -5.37 26.50
C SER A 268 -28.26 -6.68 26.63
N TRP A 269 -28.68 -7.62 25.80
CA TRP A 269 -28.08 -8.93 25.57
C TRP A 269 -27.73 -9.05 24.08
N GLU A 270 -26.46 -9.28 23.76
CA GLU A 270 -25.94 -9.25 22.39
C GLU A 270 -25.20 -10.54 22.04
N LEU A 271 -25.40 -11.02 20.81
CA LEU A 271 -24.66 -12.11 20.21
C LEU A 271 -24.10 -11.67 18.86
N ASP A 272 -22.78 -11.59 18.77
CA ASP A 272 -22.06 -11.21 17.56
C ASP A 272 -21.20 -12.33 16.96
N SER A 273 -20.77 -12.14 15.72
CA SER A 273 -19.93 -13.07 14.97
C SER A 273 -18.43 -12.95 15.26
N GLY A 274 -17.99 -11.91 15.97
CA GLY A 274 -16.65 -11.34 15.86
C GLY A 274 -16.45 -10.64 14.52
N TYR A 275 -15.32 -9.95 14.36
CA TYR A 275 -14.87 -9.55 13.03
C TYR A 275 -14.32 -10.76 12.29
N ILE A 276 -14.82 -10.97 11.07
CA ILE A 276 -14.46 -12.08 10.20
C ILE A 276 -14.04 -11.49 8.85
N GLU A 277 -12.86 -11.88 8.38
CA GLU A 277 -12.37 -11.55 7.04
C GLU A 277 -13.40 -11.98 5.98
N SER A 278 -14.08 -11.00 5.38
CA SER A 278 -15.14 -11.20 4.39
C SER A 278 -15.55 -9.86 3.80
N THR A 279 -15.98 -9.88 2.54
CA THR A 279 -16.70 -8.77 1.89
C THR A 279 -18.17 -9.13 1.63
N ASP A 280 -18.59 -10.34 1.98
CA ASP A 280 -19.95 -10.83 1.76
C ASP A 280 -20.73 -10.89 3.07
N VAL A 281 -21.66 -9.94 3.22
CA VAL A 281 -22.51 -9.82 4.40
C VAL A 281 -23.50 -10.99 4.49
N GLU A 282 -23.91 -11.60 3.36
CA GLU A 282 -24.89 -12.68 3.34
C GLU A 282 -24.35 -13.94 4.04
N VAL A 283 -23.09 -14.29 3.77
CA VAL A 283 -22.44 -15.47 4.37
C VAL A 283 -22.38 -15.34 5.90
N GLU A 284 -22.05 -14.16 6.41
CA GLU A 284 -21.96 -13.93 7.85
C GLU A 284 -23.32 -13.91 8.52
N PHE A 285 -24.34 -13.39 7.84
CA PHE A 285 -25.72 -13.46 8.30
C PHE A 285 -26.23 -14.88 8.45
N ASP A 286 -25.96 -15.71 7.45
CA ASP A 286 -26.45 -17.08 7.43
C ASP A 286 -25.93 -17.87 8.65
N LYS A 287 -24.68 -17.64 9.05
CA LYS A 287 -24.10 -18.21 10.28
C LYS A 287 -24.84 -17.75 11.54
N LEU A 288 -25.17 -16.46 11.65
CA LEU A 288 -25.93 -15.92 12.80
C LEU A 288 -27.35 -16.50 12.86
N VAL A 289 -28.05 -16.51 11.72
CA VAL A 289 -29.41 -17.05 11.60
C VAL A 289 -29.43 -18.53 11.95
N ASP A 290 -28.46 -19.32 11.50
CA ASP A 290 -28.44 -20.76 11.74
C ASP A 290 -28.22 -21.09 13.23
N LYS A 291 -27.50 -20.24 13.98
CA LYS A 291 -27.37 -20.36 15.45
C LYS A 291 -28.69 -20.07 16.19
N LEU A 292 -29.48 -19.10 15.71
CA LEU A 292 -30.63 -18.55 16.45
C LEU A 292 -31.99 -19.03 15.94
N ARG A 293 -32.07 -19.66 14.77
CA ARG A 293 -33.34 -20.07 14.15
C ARG A 293 -34.18 -20.98 15.04
N SER A 294 -33.57 -21.91 15.76
CA SER A 294 -34.29 -22.80 16.67
C SER A 294 -34.78 -22.10 17.95
N LYS A 295 -34.32 -20.86 18.20
CA LYS A 295 -34.61 -20.06 19.39
C LYS A 295 -35.69 -19.00 19.17
N ILE A 296 -36.27 -18.88 17.97
CA ILE A 296 -37.29 -17.86 17.63
C ILE A 296 -38.45 -17.84 18.65
N PHE A 297 -38.96 -19.00 19.04
CA PHE A 297 -40.06 -19.08 20.01
C PHE A 297 -39.64 -18.52 21.38
N ILE A 298 -38.45 -18.88 21.86
CA ILE A 298 -37.90 -18.43 23.14
C ILE A 298 -37.63 -16.92 23.11
N ILE A 299 -37.07 -16.41 22.01
CA ILE A 299 -36.85 -14.97 21.80
C ILE A 299 -38.17 -14.21 21.92
N ASN A 300 -39.24 -14.71 21.30
CA ASN A 300 -40.57 -14.07 21.38
C ASN A 300 -41.20 -14.17 22.78
N GLU A 301 -41.02 -15.29 23.48
CA GLU A 301 -41.47 -15.42 24.87
C GLU A 301 -40.77 -14.40 25.78
N LEU A 302 -39.45 -14.27 25.65
CA LEU A 302 -38.66 -13.27 26.38
C LEU A 302 -39.09 -11.84 26.01
N ARG A 303 -39.35 -11.58 24.72
CA ARG A 303 -39.85 -10.31 24.22
C ARG A 303 -41.14 -9.91 24.91
N GLU A 304 -42.12 -10.82 24.96
CA GLU A 304 -43.41 -10.55 25.58
C GLU A 304 -43.30 -10.42 27.09
N LYS A 305 -42.52 -11.29 27.74
CA LYS A 305 -42.36 -11.31 29.20
C LYS A 305 -41.72 -10.03 29.74
N TYR A 306 -40.69 -9.52 29.07
CA TYR A 306 -39.92 -8.35 29.54
C TYR A 306 -40.12 -7.10 28.69
N ASN A 307 -41.07 -7.13 27.74
CA ASN A 307 -41.28 -6.07 26.77
C ASN A 307 -39.98 -5.68 26.03
N LEU A 308 -39.19 -6.70 25.64
CA LEU A 308 -37.94 -6.47 24.92
C LEU A 308 -38.22 -6.01 23.49
N LYS A 309 -37.23 -5.38 22.92
CA LYS A 309 -37.10 -5.12 21.49
C LYS A 309 -35.89 -5.85 20.97
N SER A 310 -35.81 -6.00 19.66
CA SER A 310 -34.64 -6.59 19.03
C SER A 310 -34.25 -5.83 17.76
N TYR A 311 -32.96 -5.83 17.44
CA TYR A 311 -32.48 -5.34 16.16
C TYR A 311 -31.25 -6.14 15.75
N ILE A 312 -30.94 -6.06 14.46
CA ILE A 312 -29.78 -6.70 13.86
C ILE A 312 -28.86 -5.60 13.31
N GLN A 313 -27.56 -5.72 13.55
CA GLN A 313 -26.56 -4.78 13.02
C GLN A 313 -25.56 -5.50 12.13
N VAL A 314 -25.14 -4.83 11.06
CA VAL A 314 -23.95 -5.14 10.27
C VAL A 314 -22.91 -4.05 10.47
N VAL A 315 -21.68 -4.44 10.78
CA VAL A 315 -20.55 -3.54 10.96
C VAL A 315 -19.39 -3.96 10.06
N PRO A 316 -19.40 -3.59 8.77
CA PRO A 316 -18.26 -3.76 7.88
C PRO A 316 -17.15 -2.78 8.25
N GLN A 317 -15.93 -3.30 8.40
CA GLN A 317 -14.70 -2.54 8.39
C GLN A 317 -14.06 -2.74 7.01
N LEU A 318 -14.24 -1.73 6.18
CA LEU A 318 -13.83 -1.76 4.78
C LEU A 318 -12.45 -1.16 4.70
N TYR A 319 -11.50 -2.02 4.39
CA TYR A 319 -10.17 -1.58 4.08
C TYR A 319 -10.04 -1.46 2.59
N ASN A 320 -9.11 -0.62 2.22
CA ASN A 320 -8.58 -0.59 0.89
C ASN A 320 -9.49 -0.18 -0.28
N GLY A 321 -10.60 0.49 0.01
CA GLY A 321 -11.59 0.82 -1.01
C GLY A 321 -12.40 -0.40 -1.47
N ASP A 322 -12.35 -1.50 -0.71
CA ASP A 322 -13.23 -2.65 -0.89
C ASP A 322 -14.68 -2.22 -0.76
N THR A 323 -15.50 -2.79 -1.62
CA THR A 323 -16.95 -2.57 -1.61
C THR A 323 -17.63 -3.87 -1.19
N PRO A 324 -18.32 -3.90 -0.05
CA PRO A 324 -18.97 -5.12 0.42
C PRO A 324 -20.22 -5.41 -0.40
N ILE A 325 -20.58 -6.68 -0.49
CA ILE A 325 -21.88 -7.11 -0.96
C ILE A 325 -22.86 -6.96 0.21
N LEU A 326 -23.76 -5.97 0.12
CA LEU A 326 -24.74 -5.64 1.17
C LEU A 326 -26.12 -6.28 0.94
N THR A 327 -26.15 -7.46 0.32
CA THR A 327 -27.41 -8.12 -0.05
C THR A 327 -28.15 -8.65 1.18
N VAL A 328 -29.45 -8.41 1.24
CA VAL A 328 -30.36 -8.94 2.26
C VAL A 328 -31.23 -10.03 1.65
N ASN A 329 -30.94 -11.30 1.99
CA ASN A 329 -31.63 -12.44 1.43
C ASN A 329 -32.98 -12.74 2.12
N LYS A 330 -33.82 -13.59 1.50
CA LYS A 330 -35.14 -13.97 2.05
C LYS A 330 -35.06 -14.69 3.40
N LYS A 331 -33.97 -15.44 3.64
CA LYS A 331 -33.75 -16.20 4.88
C LYS A 331 -33.59 -15.22 6.06
N LEU A 332 -32.79 -14.17 5.88
CA LEU A 332 -32.61 -13.11 6.87
C LEU A 332 -33.90 -12.31 7.10
N ILE A 333 -34.57 -11.88 6.02
CA ILE A 333 -35.84 -11.14 6.13
C ILE A 333 -36.87 -11.94 6.93
N ASN A 334 -36.99 -13.24 6.64
CA ASN A 334 -37.91 -14.11 7.37
C ASN A 334 -37.53 -14.26 8.84
N PHE A 335 -36.24 -14.43 9.15
CA PHE A 335 -35.78 -14.53 10.52
C PHE A 335 -36.07 -13.24 11.30
N ALA A 336 -35.65 -12.08 10.78
CA ALA A 336 -35.87 -10.77 11.38
C ALA A 336 -37.36 -10.50 11.63
N TYR A 337 -38.22 -10.82 10.67
CA TYR A 337 -39.67 -10.71 10.83
C TYR A 337 -40.21 -11.60 11.96
N ARG A 338 -39.75 -12.85 12.05
CA ARG A 338 -40.27 -13.83 13.03
C ARG A 338 -39.87 -13.53 14.47
N ILE A 339 -38.75 -12.83 14.69
CA ILE A 339 -38.37 -12.32 16.02
C ILE A 339 -38.95 -10.93 16.32
N GLN A 340 -39.62 -10.32 15.34
CA GLN A 340 -40.03 -8.91 15.33
C GLN A 340 -38.86 -7.97 15.65
N ALA A 341 -37.80 -8.09 14.86
CA ALA A 341 -36.73 -7.10 14.86
C ALA A 341 -37.30 -5.74 14.40
N GLU A 342 -36.96 -4.69 15.13
CA GLU A 342 -37.37 -3.32 14.83
C GLU A 342 -36.73 -2.84 13.52
N PHE A 343 -35.48 -3.21 13.28
CA PHE A 343 -34.71 -2.86 12.09
C PHE A 343 -33.50 -3.78 11.87
N ILE A 344 -32.94 -3.70 10.66
CA ILE A 344 -31.60 -4.17 10.29
C ILE A 344 -30.80 -2.94 9.90
N ASP A 345 -29.73 -2.63 10.62
CA ASP A 345 -28.92 -1.42 10.42
C ASP A 345 -27.49 -1.74 9.98
N TYR A 346 -26.87 -0.79 9.28
CA TYR A 346 -25.52 -0.90 8.71
C TYR A 346 -24.65 0.25 9.22
N ASP A 347 -23.73 -0.05 10.13
CA ASP A 347 -22.75 0.92 10.66
C ASP A 347 -21.39 0.65 10.01
N MET A 348 -21.13 1.32 8.88
CA MET A 348 -19.96 1.06 8.05
C MET A 348 -18.78 1.95 8.44
N TYR A 349 -17.63 1.32 8.68
CA TYR A 349 -16.36 2.00 8.87
C TYR A 349 -15.54 1.85 7.61
N ILE A 350 -15.37 2.96 6.90
CA ILE A 350 -14.51 3.01 5.71
C ILE A 350 -13.17 3.53 6.17
N TYR A 351 -12.15 2.68 6.07
CA TYR A 351 -10.76 3.08 6.26
C TYR A 351 -10.20 3.45 4.88
N PRO A 352 -10.19 4.76 4.54
CA PRO A 352 -9.67 5.20 3.25
C PRO A 352 -8.19 4.82 3.12
N PHE A 353 -7.73 4.74 1.87
CA PHE A 353 -6.39 4.37 1.45
C PHE A 353 -5.29 4.79 2.44
N ASP A 354 -4.80 3.87 3.29
CA ASP A 354 -3.63 4.16 4.12
C ASP A 354 -2.41 4.39 3.22
N ASN A 355 -1.37 5.01 3.77
CA ASN A 355 -0.10 5.38 3.15
C ASN A 355 0.75 4.17 2.67
N THR A 356 0.12 3.01 2.48
CA THR A 356 0.73 1.78 2.03
C THR A 356 0.34 1.48 0.59
N VAL A 357 1.32 1.03 -0.18
CA VAL A 357 1.23 0.72 -1.61
C VAL A 357 0.27 -0.46 -1.82
N ARG A 358 -0.54 -0.43 -2.89
CA ARG A 358 -1.46 -1.52 -3.21
C ARG A 358 -1.22 -2.16 -4.56
N PHE A 359 -1.77 -3.36 -4.67
CA PHE A 359 -1.34 -4.42 -5.57
C PHE A 359 -2.25 -4.60 -6.79
N GLU A 360 -3.33 -3.85 -6.99
CA GLU A 360 -4.24 -4.11 -8.13
C GLU A 360 -5.31 -3.03 -8.43
N ARG A 361 -5.23 -1.85 -7.80
CA ARG A 361 -6.10 -0.70 -8.12
C ARG A 361 -5.24 0.55 -8.29
N ASP A 362 -5.70 1.45 -9.16
CA ASP A 362 -4.97 2.65 -9.63
C ASP A 362 -3.91 2.38 -10.71
N GLY A 363 -4.08 1.27 -11.45
CA GLY A 363 -3.15 0.88 -12.49
C GLY A 363 -1.77 0.50 -11.94
N PHE A 364 -1.66 0.07 -10.69
CA PHE A 364 -0.37 -0.32 -10.12
C PHE A 364 -0.50 -1.67 -9.42
N TYR A 365 0.38 -2.63 -9.76
CA TYR A 365 0.37 -3.98 -9.20
C TYR A 365 1.79 -4.53 -9.07
N PHE A 366 2.01 -5.62 -8.33
CA PHE A 366 3.27 -6.39 -8.41
C PHE A 366 2.94 -7.81 -8.90
N LYS A 367 3.89 -8.52 -9.50
CA LYS A 367 3.75 -9.95 -9.81
C LYS A 367 4.90 -10.71 -9.16
N GLY A 368 4.62 -11.95 -8.80
CA GLY A 368 5.62 -12.85 -8.23
C GLY A 368 5.95 -12.58 -6.77
N ARG A 369 4.97 -12.86 -5.89
CA ARG A 369 5.23 -13.50 -4.59
C ARG A 369 4.08 -14.44 -4.27
N LYS A 370 4.41 -15.63 -3.77
CA LYS A 370 3.70 -16.11 -2.58
C LYS A 370 4.02 -15.09 -1.50
N LEU A 371 3.09 -14.18 -1.28
CA LEU A 371 3.14 -13.23 -0.17
C LEU A 371 3.20 -14.01 1.14
#